data_AF-A0A7H8N993-F1
#
_entry.id   AF-A0A7H8N993-F1
#
_cell.length_a   1.000
_cell.length_b   1.000
_cell.length_c   1.000
_cell.angle_alpha   90.00
_cell.angle_beta   90.00
_cell.angle_gamma   90.00
#
_symmetry.space_group_name_H-M   'P 1'
#
loop_
_entity.id
_entity.type
_entity.pdbx_description
1 polymer ?
#
loop_
_entity_poly.entity_id
_entity_poly.type
_entity_poly.pdbx_seq_one_letter_code
_entity_poly.pdbx_strand_id
1 'polypeptide(L)'
;MTQRHDEQVARVRPSGLKKGAVIAQSLDNQWVNAELTRDMIARGRSLSEVDDVRGKEVRAEYFRGLINTRQVVANRTYFYNNAAISRDYLYDDAARRAHQKLLADGSLVPFLLHEREPTDRPTNVDLDETAFTAWQETLATLPATARMTCLRMSWNDEQNRLDTQNALFRPFAARVQALTAKDLPLLAQQVGVEEERLPAFARRIGQVVDHSNELSVEGRPVTRNVLYERFVSVPGRPVSEGRYDRDKPFAGEIKQLIDLIYNVNLADALSMYPLTPGGSLQRVALQEWRDLRGSSSPSAAGRVIEDPDELSELLRFLQRQAFSTVQGGLTPAELDVLELGDIATLRETGAWNAYITAFDHLLADPATFGDRVGLVFDRYIALNRKIVELAAARRGGHSAFWSPVVEVVVNVGGSVVTAVTGDETWSLTGALGATALDTYGGSVRLVLRNRIAGRREQKFAREIATVRLETLAAWQRFQNLVERLPGYREVAPNPGASNSTTMRDDLEY
;
A
#
# COMPACT_ATOMS: atom_id res chain seq x y z
N MET A 1 40.74 1.81 -3.82
CA MET A 1 39.40 1.22 -4.03
C MET A 1 38.25 2.20 -3.72
N THR A 2 38.40 3.11 -2.75
CA THR A 2 37.37 4.06 -2.30
C THR A 2 36.90 5.07 -3.36
N GLN A 3 37.78 5.54 -4.26
CA GLN A 3 37.42 6.51 -5.32
C GLN A 3 36.47 5.95 -6.39
N ARG A 4 36.43 4.63 -6.62
CA ARG A 4 35.59 4.03 -7.67
C ARG A 4 34.10 3.97 -7.29
N HIS A 5 33.79 3.95 -6.00
CA HIS A 5 32.41 3.85 -5.51
C HIS A 5 31.69 5.21 -5.46
N ASP A 6 32.41 6.29 -5.17
CA ASP A 6 31.85 7.67 -5.19
C ASP A 6 31.27 8.03 -6.56
N GLU A 7 31.85 7.50 -7.64
CA GLU A 7 31.34 7.72 -8.98
C GLU A 7 30.12 6.86 -9.30
N GLN A 8 29.89 5.72 -8.65
CA GLN A 8 28.83 4.76 -9.02
C GLN A 8 27.46 5.06 -8.39
N VAL A 9 27.37 6.03 -7.48
CA VAL A 9 26.12 6.36 -6.76
C VAL A 9 25.61 7.73 -7.16
N ALA A 10 24.41 7.77 -7.75
CA ALA A 10 23.63 9.00 -7.93
C ALA A 10 22.96 9.37 -6.59
N ARG A 11 23.49 10.40 -5.94
CA ARG A 11 23.05 10.87 -4.62
C ARG A 11 21.82 11.78 -4.74
N VAL A 12 20.66 11.32 -4.27
CA VAL A 12 19.41 12.12 -4.30
C VAL A 12 18.88 12.40 -2.89
N ARG A 13 18.18 13.54 -2.77
CA ARG A 13 17.33 13.91 -1.61
C ARG A 13 15.86 13.62 -1.95
N PRO A 14 14.91 13.71 -1.00
CA PRO A 14 13.50 13.43 -1.30
C PRO A 14 12.94 14.22 -2.49
N SER A 15 13.35 15.49 -2.65
CA SER A 15 12.97 16.33 -3.79
C SER A 15 13.51 15.88 -5.15
N GLY A 16 14.49 14.96 -5.17
CA GLY A 16 15.07 14.37 -6.38
C GLY A 16 14.38 13.07 -6.82
N LEU A 17 13.38 12.58 -6.09
CA LEU A 17 12.59 11.43 -6.50
C LEU A 17 11.63 11.80 -7.65
N LYS A 18 11.38 10.84 -8.54
CA LYS A 18 10.38 10.98 -9.60
C LYS A 18 8.99 11.03 -8.96
N LYS A 19 8.09 11.81 -9.56
CA LYS A 19 6.67 11.81 -9.19
C LYS A 19 6.12 10.39 -9.27
N GLY A 20 5.26 10.02 -8.33
CA GLY A 20 4.67 8.68 -8.26
C GLY A 20 5.62 7.58 -7.77
N ALA A 21 6.78 7.95 -7.20
CA ALA A 21 7.58 6.99 -6.42
C ALA A 21 6.81 6.51 -5.18
N VAL A 22 7.06 5.26 -4.79
CA VAL A 22 6.33 4.60 -3.71
C VAL A 22 7.25 3.99 -2.67
N ILE A 23 6.71 3.82 -1.47
CA ILE A 23 7.26 2.95 -0.43
C ILE A 23 6.46 1.65 -0.42
N ALA A 24 7.07 0.57 -0.91
CA ALA A 24 6.43 -0.75 -0.91
C ALA A 24 6.55 -1.39 0.48
N GLN A 25 5.43 -1.45 1.21
CA GLN A 25 5.42 -1.96 2.59
C GLN A 25 5.74 -3.46 2.65
N SER A 26 5.41 -4.20 1.60
CA SER A 26 5.73 -5.63 1.46
C SER A 26 7.22 -5.92 1.48
N LEU A 27 8.07 -4.96 1.10
CA LEU A 27 9.52 -5.16 1.10
C LEU A 27 10.09 -5.15 2.52
N ASP A 28 9.35 -4.64 3.50
CA ASP A 28 9.75 -4.70 4.89
C ASP A 28 9.98 -6.15 5.34
N ASN A 29 11.15 -6.40 5.93
CA ASN A 29 11.55 -7.73 6.36
C ASN A 29 10.69 -8.27 7.52
N GLN A 30 9.86 -7.45 8.16
CA GLN A 30 8.90 -7.85 9.19
C GLN A 30 7.43 -7.84 8.69
N TRP A 31 7.19 -7.51 7.42
CA TRP A 31 5.84 -7.52 6.87
C TRP A 31 5.28 -8.94 6.77
N VAL A 32 4.04 -9.06 7.24
CA VAL A 32 3.18 -10.26 7.19
C VAL A 32 1.73 -9.75 7.13
N ASN A 33 0.91 -10.33 6.25
CA ASN A 33 -0.51 -9.97 6.19
C ASN A 33 -1.25 -10.36 7.49
N ALA A 34 -2.46 -9.83 7.69
CA ALA A 34 -3.21 -10.04 8.93
C ALA A 34 -3.59 -11.52 9.19
N GLU A 35 -3.90 -12.29 8.14
CA GLU A 35 -4.28 -13.70 8.25
C GLU A 35 -3.09 -14.58 8.63
N LEU A 36 -1.97 -14.45 7.92
CA LEU A 36 -0.74 -15.16 8.21
C LEU A 36 -0.18 -14.76 9.59
N THR A 37 -0.34 -13.50 10.00
CA THR A 37 0.00 -13.06 11.37
C THR A 37 -0.80 -13.82 12.42
N ARG A 38 -2.13 -13.98 12.23
CA ARG A 38 -2.97 -14.75 13.15
C ARG A 38 -2.53 -16.21 13.21
N ASP A 39 -2.25 -16.83 12.07
CA ASP A 39 -1.81 -18.22 12.01
C ASP A 39 -0.42 -18.42 12.65
N MET A 40 0.51 -17.47 12.45
CA MET A 40 1.81 -17.44 13.13
C MET A 40 1.67 -17.36 14.65
N ILE A 41 0.77 -16.50 15.17
CA ILE A 41 0.51 -16.39 16.62
C ILE A 41 -0.10 -17.69 17.14
N ALA A 42 -1.15 -18.20 16.48
CA ALA A 42 -1.88 -19.39 16.92
C ALA A 42 -0.98 -20.63 16.99
N ARG A 43 -0.11 -20.80 15.98
CA ARG A 43 0.80 -21.96 15.89
C ARG A 43 2.18 -21.70 16.49
N GLY A 44 2.45 -20.47 16.93
CA GLY A 44 3.77 -20.04 17.37
C GLY A 44 4.83 -20.28 16.29
N ARG A 45 4.64 -19.76 15.07
CA ARG A 45 5.64 -19.86 13.98
C ARG A 45 6.42 -18.56 13.83
N SER A 46 7.70 -18.67 13.48
CA SER A 46 8.58 -17.56 13.11
C SER A 46 8.40 -17.15 11.64
N LEU A 47 9.05 -16.05 11.23
CA LEU A 47 9.07 -15.63 9.83
C LEU A 47 9.73 -16.65 8.91
N SER A 48 10.79 -17.32 9.37
CA SER A 48 11.49 -18.36 8.60
C SER A 48 10.64 -19.61 8.39
N GLU A 49 9.77 -19.95 9.34
CA GLU A 49 8.86 -21.11 9.27
C GLU A 49 7.68 -20.88 8.31
N VAL A 50 7.45 -19.65 7.86
CA VAL A 50 6.37 -19.29 6.92
C VAL A 50 6.88 -18.61 5.65
N ASP A 51 8.18 -18.67 5.38
CA ASP A 51 8.80 -17.95 4.26
C ASP A 51 8.31 -18.43 2.89
N ASP A 52 7.82 -19.66 2.78
CA ASP A 52 7.22 -20.20 1.57
C ASP A 52 5.92 -19.50 1.17
N VAL A 53 5.04 -19.25 2.15
CA VAL A 53 3.77 -18.53 1.95
C VAL A 53 4.05 -17.02 1.88
N ARG A 54 4.73 -16.48 2.89
CA ARG A 54 5.07 -15.06 2.97
C ARG A 54 5.88 -14.61 1.76
N GLY A 55 6.86 -15.41 1.33
CA GLY A 55 7.74 -15.09 0.22
C GLY A 55 6.99 -14.95 -1.10
N LYS A 56 5.94 -15.75 -1.34
CA LYS A 56 5.08 -15.60 -2.52
C LYS A 56 4.35 -14.26 -2.51
N GLU A 57 3.75 -13.91 -1.38
CA GLU A 57 3.02 -12.65 -1.23
C GLU A 57 3.93 -11.43 -1.35
N VAL A 58 5.10 -11.46 -0.68
CA VAL A 58 6.10 -10.40 -0.80
C VAL A 58 6.56 -10.24 -2.25
N ARG A 59 6.81 -11.35 -2.98
CA ARG A 59 7.25 -11.30 -4.39
C ARG A 59 6.16 -10.74 -5.30
N ALA A 60 4.91 -11.16 -5.15
CA ALA A 60 3.80 -10.61 -5.93
C ALA A 60 3.69 -9.09 -5.73
N GLU A 61 3.83 -8.63 -4.48
CA GLU A 61 3.73 -7.22 -4.11
C GLU A 61 4.97 -6.40 -4.52
N TYR A 62 6.15 -7.01 -4.48
CA TYR A 62 7.38 -6.45 -5.00
C TYR A 62 7.28 -6.19 -6.51
N PHE A 63 6.85 -7.20 -7.27
CA PHE A 63 6.63 -7.06 -8.71
C PHE A 63 5.50 -6.10 -9.01
N ARG A 64 4.41 -6.10 -8.23
CA ARG A 64 3.35 -5.11 -8.35
C ARG A 64 3.87 -3.68 -8.22
N GLY A 65 4.75 -3.42 -7.24
CA GLY A 65 5.41 -2.13 -7.09
C GLY A 65 6.22 -1.76 -8.32
N LEU A 66 7.08 -2.66 -8.80
CA LEU A 66 7.88 -2.46 -10.01
C LEU A 66 7.04 -2.33 -11.30
N ILE A 67 5.87 -2.93 -11.39
CA ILE A 67 5.02 -2.79 -12.59
C ILE A 67 4.28 -1.45 -12.55
N ASN A 68 3.72 -1.09 -11.40
CA ASN A 68 2.77 0.01 -11.31
C ASN A 68 3.40 1.38 -11.05
N THR A 69 4.73 1.46 -10.88
CA THR A 69 5.41 2.69 -10.45
C THR A 69 6.71 2.93 -11.19
N ARG A 70 7.13 4.20 -11.24
CA ARG A 70 8.46 4.56 -11.76
C ARG A 70 9.57 4.12 -10.83
N GLN A 71 9.41 4.33 -9.53
CA GLN A 71 10.42 4.03 -8.53
C GLN A 71 9.80 3.39 -7.30
N VAL A 72 10.41 2.31 -6.84
CA VAL A 72 10.17 1.69 -5.56
C VAL A 72 11.33 2.06 -4.65
N VAL A 73 11.03 2.82 -3.61
CA VAL A 73 11.97 3.19 -2.56
C VAL A 73 11.82 2.16 -1.44
N ALA A 74 12.94 1.61 -0.98
CA ALA A 74 12.97 0.62 0.10
C ALA A 74 14.13 0.92 1.04
N ASN A 75 13.97 0.62 2.34
CA ASN A 75 15.09 0.65 3.25
C ASN A 75 16.17 -0.31 2.73
N ARG A 76 17.41 0.16 2.70
CA ARG A 76 18.56 -0.62 2.24
C ARG A 76 18.65 -2.00 2.92
N THR A 77 18.30 -2.09 4.20
CA THR A 77 18.36 -3.36 4.94
C THR A 77 17.44 -4.43 4.36
N TYR A 78 16.36 -4.03 3.69
CA TYR A 78 15.39 -4.96 3.11
C TYR A 78 15.95 -5.73 1.94
N PHE A 79 16.92 -5.16 1.20
CA PHE A 79 17.51 -5.85 0.06
C PHE A 79 18.14 -7.17 0.47
N TYR A 80 18.83 -7.22 1.62
CA TYR A 80 19.53 -8.42 2.11
C TYR A 80 18.81 -9.15 3.25
N ASN A 81 17.96 -8.49 4.04
CA ASN A 81 17.20 -9.17 5.11
C ASN A 81 15.82 -9.71 4.66
N ASN A 82 15.46 -9.57 3.40
CA ASN A 82 14.23 -10.12 2.84
C ASN A 82 14.54 -11.18 1.77
N ALA A 83 14.33 -12.47 2.10
CA ALA A 83 14.62 -13.60 1.21
C ALA A 83 13.84 -13.57 -0.12
N ALA A 84 12.72 -12.85 -0.17
CA ALA A 84 11.97 -12.61 -1.39
C ALA A 84 12.70 -11.67 -2.37
N ILE A 85 13.61 -10.82 -1.89
CA ILE A 85 14.42 -9.89 -2.70
C ILE A 85 15.82 -10.47 -2.90
N SER A 86 16.48 -10.92 -1.82
CA SER A 86 17.88 -11.35 -1.88
C SER A 86 18.12 -12.54 -2.80
N ARG A 87 17.11 -13.40 -2.97
CA ARG A 87 17.20 -14.51 -3.92
C ARG A 87 17.48 -14.07 -5.36
N ASP A 88 17.09 -12.86 -5.74
CA ASP A 88 17.26 -12.34 -7.11
C ASP A 88 18.74 -12.02 -7.43
N TYR A 89 19.65 -12.10 -6.45
CA TYR A 89 21.08 -11.94 -6.69
C TYR A 89 21.95 -12.98 -5.96
N LEU A 90 21.34 -13.89 -5.20
CA LEU A 90 22.03 -15.02 -4.55
C LEU A 90 22.29 -16.19 -5.50
N TYR A 91 21.34 -16.55 -6.35
CA TYR A 91 21.36 -17.86 -7.02
C TYR A 91 21.43 -17.82 -8.55
N ASP A 92 20.84 -16.79 -9.18
CA ASP A 92 20.70 -16.72 -10.63
C ASP A 92 21.34 -15.44 -11.20
N ASP A 93 22.27 -15.63 -12.14
CA ASP A 93 22.95 -14.54 -12.82
C ASP A 93 22.01 -13.72 -13.73
N ALA A 94 20.94 -14.32 -14.27
CA ALA A 94 19.96 -13.58 -15.07
C ALA A 94 19.13 -12.66 -14.19
N ALA A 95 18.61 -13.16 -13.07
CA ALA A 95 17.96 -12.35 -12.05
C ALA A 95 18.90 -11.26 -11.50
N ARG A 96 20.18 -11.58 -11.25
CA ARG A 96 21.17 -10.61 -10.77
C ARG A 96 21.35 -9.45 -11.74
N ARG A 97 21.45 -9.74 -13.05
CA ARG A 97 21.52 -8.70 -14.10
C ARG A 97 20.25 -7.86 -14.18
N ALA A 98 19.08 -8.48 -14.03
CA ALA A 98 17.81 -7.74 -13.98
C ALA A 98 17.76 -6.81 -12.76
N HIS A 99 18.21 -7.29 -11.60
CA HIS A 99 18.31 -6.50 -10.37
C HIS A 99 19.27 -5.31 -10.55
N GLN A 100 20.45 -5.54 -11.10
CA GLN A 100 21.42 -4.49 -11.44
C GLN A 100 20.84 -3.44 -12.38
N LYS A 101 20.08 -3.86 -13.40
CA LYS A 101 19.40 -2.94 -14.33
C LYS A 101 18.40 -2.04 -13.61
N LEU A 102 17.57 -2.62 -12.74
CA LEU A 102 16.57 -1.88 -11.96
C LEU A 102 17.20 -0.92 -10.94
N LEU A 103 18.39 -1.22 -10.42
CA LEU A 103 19.14 -0.28 -9.59
C LEU A 103 19.75 0.86 -10.45
N ALA A 104 20.30 0.52 -11.61
CA ALA A 104 20.99 1.45 -12.50
C ALA A 104 20.04 2.47 -13.17
N ASP A 105 18.81 2.08 -13.50
CA ASP A 105 17.80 2.98 -14.07
C ASP A 105 16.98 3.75 -13.00
N GLY A 106 17.26 3.48 -11.72
CA GLY A 106 16.61 4.08 -10.56
C GLY A 106 15.18 3.57 -10.33
N SER A 107 14.80 2.43 -10.90
CA SER A 107 13.52 1.75 -10.59
C SER A 107 13.49 1.24 -9.15
N LEU A 108 14.63 0.77 -8.65
CA LEU A 108 14.87 0.43 -7.26
C LEU A 108 15.79 1.48 -6.64
N VAL A 109 15.33 2.10 -5.56
CA VAL A 109 16.06 3.17 -4.88
C VAL A 109 16.29 2.79 -3.43
N PRO A 110 17.52 2.40 -3.05
CA PRO A 110 17.85 2.19 -1.64
C PRO A 110 17.78 3.50 -0.86
N PHE A 111 17.01 3.49 0.23
CA PHE A 111 17.01 4.53 1.24
C PHE A 111 18.08 4.22 2.30
N LEU A 112 19.04 5.13 2.46
CA LEU A 112 20.12 5.04 3.45
C LEU A 112 19.72 5.88 4.67
N LEU A 113 19.48 5.22 5.81
CA LEU A 113 18.97 5.89 7.02
C LEU A 113 20.09 6.66 7.71
N HIS A 114 21.19 5.97 8.00
CA HIS A 114 22.38 6.53 8.66
C HIS A 114 23.65 6.28 7.86
N GLU A 115 23.58 5.38 6.88
CA GLU A 115 24.69 4.98 6.05
C GLU A 115 25.06 6.06 5.04
N ARG A 116 26.34 6.11 4.69
CA ARG A 116 26.86 6.95 3.61
C ARG A 116 26.76 6.22 2.28
N GLU A 117 27.06 4.93 2.28
CA GLU A 117 27.11 4.10 1.08
C GLU A 117 26.16 2.90 1.18
N PRO A 118 25.62 2.43 0.04
CA PRO A 118 24.72 1.27 0.00
C PRO A 118 25.38 -0.04 0.45
N THR A 119 26.71 -0.09 0.46
CA THR A 119 27.53 -1.24 0.91
C THR A 119 28.02 -1.11 2.35
N ASP A 120 27.72 -0.01 3.05
CA ASP A 120 28.12 0.17 4.45
C ASP A 120 27.53 -0.94 5.31
N ARG A 121 28.28 -1.44 6.29
CA ARG A 121 27.75 -2.48 7.17
C ARG A 121 26.74 -1.86 8.14
N PRO A 122 25.49 -2.34 8.21
CA PRO A 122 24.52 -1.79 9.15
C PRO A 122 24.94 -2.10 10.60
N THR A 123 24.65 -1.18 11.51
CA THR A 123 24.87 -1.35 12.94
C THR A 123 23.53 -1.61 13.64
N ASN A 124 23.51 -2.49 14.64
CA ASN A 124 22.32 -2.78 15.47
C ASN A 124 21.11 -3.38 14.71
N VAL A 125 21.36 -4.16 13.66
CA VAL A 125 20.34 -4.98 13.01
C VAL A 125 20.84 -6.40 12.90
N ASP A 126 19.94 -7.37 13.02
CA ASP A 126 20.25 -8.74 12.63
C ASP A 126 20.45 -8.78 11.11
N LEU A 127 21.57 -9.35 10.68
CA LEU A 127 22.05 -9.32 9.31
C LEU A 127 22.13 -10.73 8.75
N ASP A 128 21.49 -10.97 7.60
CA ASP A 128 21.82 -12.13 6.77
C ASP A 128 23.17 -11.89 6.08
N GLU A 129 24.23 -12.47 6.63
CA GLU A 129 25.60 -12.29 6.12
C GLU A 129 25.76 -12.77 4.68
N THR A 130 25.13 -13.89 4.32
CA THR A 130 25.25 -14.46 2.97
C THR A 130 24.57 -13.53 1.95
N ALA A 131 23.38 -13.05 2.26
CA ALA A 131 22.69 -12.08 1.42
C ALA A 131 23.43 -10.74 1.36
N PHE A 132 24.02 -10.27 2.47
CA PHE A 132 24.76 -9.02 2.50
C PHE A 132 26.05 -9.08 1.65
N THR A 133 26.80 -10.17 1.72
CA THR A 133 27.96 -10.38 0.84
C THR A 133 27.55 -10.41 -0.62
N ALA A 134 26.49 -11.16 -0.97
CA ALA A 134 25.98 -11.20 -2.34
C ALA A 134 25.48 -9.83 -2.83
N TRP A 135 24.90 -9.01 -1.94
CA TRP A 135 24.55 -7.62 -2.23
C TRP A 135 25.78 -6.78 -2.57
N GLN A 136 26.85 -6.86 -1.76
CA GLN A 136 28.10 -6.14 -2.01
C GLN A 136 28.74 -6.55 -3.34
N GLU A 137 28.79 -7.85 -3.64
CA GLU A 137 29.32 -8.38 -4.91
C GLU A 137 28.48 -7.94 -6.12
N THR A 138 27.16 -7.92 -5.97
CA THR A 138 26.23 -7.46 -7.00
C THR A 138 26.45 -5.99 -7.33
N LEU A 139 26.71 -5.15 -6.33
CA LEU A 139 27.04 -3.73 -6.54
C LEU A 139 28.45 -3.54 -7.12
N ALA A 140 29.43 -4.33 -6.67
CA ALA A 140 30.81 -4.25 -7.16
C ALA A 140 30.94 -4.60 -8.66
N THR A 141 30.00 -5.41 -9.18
CA THR A 141 29.96 -5.84 -10.58
C THR A 141 29.04 -4.98 -11.46
N LEU A 142 28.49 -3.88 -10.94
CA LEU A 142 27.74 -2.93 -11.76
C LEU A 142 28.62 -2.34 -12.89
N PRO A 143 28.09 -2.19 -14.12
CA PRO A 143 28.84 -1.57 -15.21
C PRO A 143 29.38 -0.20 -14.81
N ALA A 144 30.60 0.14 -15.24
CA ALA A 144 31.24 1.41 -14.87
C ALA A 144 30.45 2.66 -15.30
N THR A 145 29.58 2.54 -16.30
CA THR A 145 28.67 3.59 -16.78
C THR A 145 27.35 3.67 -16.01
N ALA A 146 27.01 2.63 -15.24
CA ALA A 146 25.81 2.60 -14.43
C ALA A 146 25.98 3.47 -13.17
N ARG A 147 24.88 4.10 -12.76
CA ARG A 147 24.79 4.94 -11.57
C ARG A 147 23.56 4.53 -10.78
N MET A 148 23.75 3.89 -9.64
CA MET A 148 22.62 3.52 -8.78
C MET A 148 22.11 4.75 -8.05
N THR A 149 20.80 4.99 -8.08
CA THR A 149 20.19 6.09 -7.32
C THR A 149 20.03 5.69 -5.86
N CYS A 150 20.68 6.41 -4.95
CA CYS A 150 20.52 6.24 -3.50
C CYS A 150 19.85 7.48 -2.90
N LEU A 151 18.98 7.26 -1.92
CA LEU A 151 18.21 8.31 -1.25
C LEU A 151 18.69 8.49 0.19
N ARG A 152 18.91 9.75 0.59
CA ARG A 152 19.08 10.17 1.99
C ARG A 152 18.21 11.39 2.26
N MET A 153 17.81 11.61 3.52
CA MET A 153 17.17 12.88 3.91
C MET A 153 18.11 14.05 3.64
N SER A 154 19.38 13.88 4.00
CA SER A 154 20.48 14.76 3.63
C SER A 154 21.77 13.96 3.38
N TRP A 155 22.63 14.48 2.50
CA TRP A 155 23.96 13.92 2.25
C TRP A 155 25.04 14.50 3.18
N ASN A 156 24.67 15.47 4.02
CA ASN A 156 25.47 15.87 5.18
C ASN A 156 25.02 15.03 6.38
N ASP A 157 25.94 14.31 7.02
CA ASP A 157 25.58 13.32 8.05
C ASP A 157 24.88 13.90 9.28
N GLU A 158 25.34 15.05 9.76
CA GLU A 158 24.75 15.67 10.94
C GLU A 158 23.35 16.19 10.63
N GLN A 159 23.18 16.84 9.48
CA GLN A 159 21.86 17.24 9.00
C GLN A 159 20.96 16.02 8.75
N ASN A 160 21.49 14.92 8.20
CA ASN A 160 20.74 13.71 7.95
C ASN A 160 20.24 13.08 9.25
N ARG A 161 21.07 13.08 10.29
CA ARG A 161 20.70 12.62 11.64
C ARG A 161 19.55 13.45 12.20
N LEU A 162 19.64 14.78 12.10
CA LEU A 162 18.59 15.71 12.55
C LEU A 162 17.29 15.55 11.74
N ASP A 163 17.38 15.51 10.41
CA ASP A 163 16.24 15.36 9.51
C ASP A 163 15.55 14.01 9.71
N THR A 164 16.32 12.94 9.88
CA THR A 164 15.79 11.60 10.19
C THR A 164 15.07 11.59 11.54
N GLN A 165 15.64 12.24 12.55
CA GLN A 165 15.00 12.35 13.86
C GLN A 165 13.66 13.11 13.78
N ASN A 166 13.64 14.22 13.02
CA ASN A 166 12.49 15.10 12.93
C ASN A 166 11.40 14.60 11.99
N ALA A 167 11.77 13.91 10.91
CA ALA A 167 10.83 13.45 9.88
C ALA A 167 10.39 12.00 10.08
N LEU A 168 11.21 11.15 10.70
CA LEU A 168 10.89 9.72 10.90
C LEU A 168 10.59 9.38 12.36
N PHE A 169 11.56 9.54 13.26
CA PHE A 169 11.42 9.00 14.62
C PHE A 169 10.39 9.76 15.47
N ARG A 170 10.45 11.09 15.51
CA ARG A 170 9.49 11.91 16.28
C ARG A 170 8.05 11.77 15.74
N PRO A 171 7.80 11.83 14.42
CA PRO A 171 6.44 11.66 13.91
C PRO A 171 5.90 10.24 14.09
N PHE A 172 6.74 9.21 14.03
CA PHE A 172 6.35 7.84 14.39
C PHE A 172 5.87 7.77 15.85
N ALA A 173 6.66 8.30 16.79
CA ALA A 173 6.31 8.35 18.20
C ALA A 173 4.99 9.11 18.43
N ALA A 174 4.85 10.30 17.84
CA ALA A 174 3.64 11.11 17.96
C ALA A 174 2.38 10.39 17.44
N ARG A 175 2.49 9.66 16.32
CA ARG A 175 1.37 8.88 15.77
C ARG A 175 0.97 7.71 16.68
N VAL A 176 1.95 7.02 17.26
CA VAL A 176 1.68 5.98 18.26
C VAL A 176 0.98 6.59 19.47
N GLN A 177 1.50 7.70 20.00
CA GLN A 177 0.95 8.38 21.17
C GLN A 177 -0.46 8.94 20.95
N ALA A 178 -0.80 9.28 19.70
CA ALA A 178 -2.13 9.77 19.32
C ALA A 178 -3.19 8.66 19.14
N LEU A 179 -2.85 7.37 19.30
CA LEU A 179 -3.80 6.27 19.08
C LEU A 179 -5.03 6.34 20.00
N THR A 180 -4.87 6.78 21.24
CA THR A 180 -5.99 6.94 22.19
C THR A 180 -6.91 8.11 21.86
N ALA A 181 -6.48 9.05 21.02
CA ALA A 181 -7.31 10.15 20.52
C ALA A 181 -8.18 9.74 19.31
N LYS A 182 -7.98 8.53 18.76
CA LYS A 182 -8.75 8.00 17.63
C LYS A 182 -10.08 7.42 18.10
N ASP A 183 -10.99 7.19 17.16
CA ASP A 183 -12.21 6.41 17.39
C ASP A 183 -11.83 4.95 17.61
N LEU A 184 -11.67 4.55 18.87
CA LEU A 184 -11.25 3.20 19.26
C LEU A 184 -12.24 2.11 18.83
N PRO A 185 -13.58 2.29 18.90
CA PRO A 185 -14.53 1.36 18.30
C PRO A 185 -14.27 1.10 16.81
N LEU A 186 -14.12 2.17 16.01
CA LEU A 186 -13.82 2.04 14.58
C LEU A 186 -12.46 1.37 14.34
N LEU A 187 -11.45 1.73 15.14
CA LEU A 187 -10.12 1.14 15.05
C LEU A 187 -10.16 -0.37 15.33
N ALA A 188 -10.87 -0.78 16.39
CA ALA A 188 -11.09 -2.17 16.77
C ALA A 188 -11.74 -2.97 15.63
N GLN A 189 -12.80 -2.43 15.03
CA GLN A 189 -13.46 -3.05 13.88
C GLN A 189 -12.50 -3.26 12.71
N GLN A 190 -11.65 -2.26 12.40
CA GLN A 190 -10.72 -2.32 11.26
C GLN A 190 -9.59 -3.34 11.45
N VAL A 191 -9.19 -3.63 12.68
CA VAL A 191 -8.22 -4.68 13.00
C VAL A 191 -8.86 -6.04 13.26
N GLY A 192 -10.20 -6.14 13.20
CA GLY A 192 -10.95 -7.38 13.37
C GLY A 192 -11.19 -7.77 14.83
N VAL A 193 -11.23 -6.82 15.75
CA VAL A 193 -11.58 -7.05 17.16
C VAL A 193 -13.10 -7.04 17.32
N GLU A 194 -13.62 -8.09 17.95
CA GLU A 194 -15.03 -8.25 18.31
C GLU A 194 -15.49 -7.19 19.32
N GLU A 195 -16.76 -6.79 19.24
CA GLU A 195 -17.33 -5.70 20.05
C GLU A 195 -17.23 -5.99 21.56
N GLU A 196 -17.40 -7.24 21.97
CA GLU A 196 -17.29 -7.67 23.37
C GLU A 196 -15.88 -7.46 23.93
N ARG A 197 -14.86 -7.48 23.06
CA ARG A 197 -13.45 -7.31 23.43
C ARG A 197 -12.98 -5.86 23.35
N LEU A 198 -13.83 -4.94 22.89
CA LEU A 198 -13.51 -3.52 22.73
C LEU A 198 -12.95 -2.87 24.02
N PRO A 199 -13.53 -3.05 25.22
CA PRO A 199 -12.98 -2.44 26.42
C PRO A 199 -11.57 -2.94 26.76
N ALA A 200 -11.27 -4.22 26.49
CA ALA A 200 -9.95 -4.78 26.71
C ALA A 200 -8.94 -4.29 25.67
N PHE A 201 -9.36 -4.18 24.40
CA PHE A 201 -8.55 -3.61 23.33
C PHE A 201 -8.22 -2.14 23.60
N ALA A 202 -9.19 -1.32 23.99
CA ALA A 202 -9.00 0.08 24.34
C ALA A 202 -7.98 0.27 25.47
N ARG A 203 -8.07 -0.53 26.54
CA ARG A 203 -7.07 -0.54 27.62
C ARG A 203 -5.68 -0.91 27.11
N ARG A 204 -5.60 -1.89 26.20
CA ARG A 204 -4.33 -2.34 25.64
C ARG A 204 -3.68 -1.27 24.76
N ILE A 205 -4.46 -0.56 23.94
CA ILE A 205 -3.99 0.60 23.17
C ILE A 205 -3.49 1.70 24.10
N GLY A 206 -4.20 1.97 25.22
CA GLY A 206 -3.73 2.88 26.27
C GLY A 206 -2.33 2.52 26.79
N GLN A 207 -2.09 1.24 27.09
CA GLN A 207 -0.77 0.77 27.54
C GLN A 207 0.34 0.97 26.48
N VAL A 208 0.03 0.80 25.20
CA VAL A 208 0.98 1.07 24.10
C VAL A 208 1.34 2.55 24.06
N VAL A 209 0.35 3.43 24.19
CA VAL A 209 0.53 4.88 24.24
C VAL A 209 1.36 5.28 25.46
N ASP A 210 1.01 4.78 26.65
CA ASP A 210 1.72 5.08 27.90
C ASP A 210 3.19 4.69 27.81
N HIS A 211 3.48 3.49 27.31
CA HIS A 211 4.87 3.05 27.12
C HIS A 211 5.64 3.91 26.11
N SER A 212 4.98 4.34 25.03
CA SER A 212 5.58 5.27 24.06
C SER A 212 5.87 6.65 24.69
N ASN A 213 5.01 7.12 25.59
CA ASN A 213 5.21 8.36 26.34
C ASN A 213 6.37 8.23 27.33
N GLU A 214 6.43 7.15 28.11
CA GLU A 214 7.51 6.83 29.05
C GLU A 214 8.89 6.87 28.35
N LEU A 215 9.02 6.16 27.22
CA LEU A 215 10.25 6.16 26.42
C LEU A 215 10.65 7.57 25.98
N SER A 216 9.68 8.38 25.54
CA SER A 216 9.95 9.75 25.10
C SER A 216 10.40 10.65 26.26
N VAL A 217 9.78 10.51 27.45
CA VAL A 217 10.18 11.24 28.67
C VAL A 217 11.58 10.84 29.13
N GLU A 218 11.94 9.56 29.01
CA GLU A 218 13.28 9.03 29.29
C GLU A 218 14.34 9.45 28.24
N GLY A 219 13.94 10.13 27.17
CA GLY A 219 14.83 10.48 26.07
C GLY A 219 15.26 9.28 25.21
N ARG A 220 14.56 8.15 25.33
CA ARG A 220 14.81 6.93 24.55
C ARG A 220 14.04 6.95 23.23
N PRO A 221 14.60 6.39 22.15
CA PRO A 221 13.92 6.38 20.87
C PRO A 221 12.73 5.42 20.89
N VAL A 222 11.56 5.91 20.51
CA VAL A 222 10.39 5.08 20.22
C VAL A 222 10.58 4.49 18.82
N THR A 223 10.78 3.17 18.76
CA THR A 223 10.94 2.45 17.49
C THR A 223 9.98 1.28 17.43
N ARG A 224 9.67 0.80 16.21
CA ARG A 224 8.87 -0.41 16.01
C ARG A 224 9.39 -1.58 16.84
N ASN A 225 10.70 -1.83 16.82
CA ASN A 225 11.30 -2.98 17.50
C ASN A 225 11.09 -2.91 19.02
N VAL A 226 11.25 -1.72 19.63
CA VAL A 226 11.01 -1.55 21.07
C VAL A 226 9.54 -1.81 21.43
N LEU A 227 8.60 -1.32 20.60
CA LEU A 227 7.18 -1.61 20.80
C LEU A 227 6.84 -3.09 20.59
N TYR A 228 7.48 -3.75 19.62
CA TYR A 228 7.30 -5.17 19.36
C TYR A 228 7.81 -6.03 20.51
N GLU A 229 9.02 -5.77 20.99
CA GLU A 229 9.59 -6.46 22.14
C GLU A 229 8.65 -6.42 23.35
N ARG A 230 8.01 -5.27 23.60
CA ARG A 230 7.06 -5.13 24.70
C ARG A 230 5.70 -5.78 24.43
N PHE A 231 5.10 -5.54 23.26
CA PHE A 231 3.68 -5.82 23.04
C PHE A 231 3.36 -6.96 22.06
N VAL A 232 4.33 -7.42 21.26
CA VAL A 232 4.08 -8.33 20.13
C VAL A 232 4.93 -9.60 20.20
N SER A 233 6.26 -9.49 20.31
CA SER A 233 7.19 -10.61 20.17
C SER A 233 7.33 -11.43 21.45
N VAL A 234 7.71 -12.70 21.34
CA VAL A 234 8.01 -13.55 22.51
C VAL A 234 9.20 -12.97 23.30
N PRO A 235 9.10 -12.82 24.64
CA PRO A 235 10.19 -12.30 25.47
C PRO A 235 11.49 -13.10 25.32
N GLY A 236 12.63 -12.39 25.32
CA GLY A 236 13.97 -13.01 25.23
C GLY A 236 14.33 -13.55 23.84
N ARG A 237 13.47 -13.36 22.83
CA ARG A 237 13.76 -13.68 21.43
C ARG A 237 14.02 -12.40 20.63
N PRO A 238 14.93 -12.43 19.63
CA PRO A 238 15.11 -11.30 18.73
C PRO A 238 13.81 -10.95 18.01
N VAL A 239 13.50 -9.65 17.90
CA VAL A 239 12.32 -9.20 17.15
C VAL A 239 12.39 -9.63 15.69
N SER A 240 13.60 -9.70 15.12
CA SER A 240 13.86 -10.14 13.75
C SER A 240 13.39 -11.55 13.43
N GLU A 241 13.34 -12.45 14.43
CA GLU A 241 12.81 -13.82 14.28
C GLU A 241 11.31 -13.78 13.88
N GLY A 242 10.61 -12.71 14.27
CA GLY A 242 9.19 -12.51 14.02
C GLY A 242 8.31 -13.61 14.63
N ARG A 243 8.74 -14.16 15.77
CA ARG A 243 7.94 -15.06 16.59
C ARG A 243 7.07 -14.23 17.53
N TYR A 244 5.78 -14.20 17.26
CA TYR A 244 4.80 -13.39 18.00
C TYR A 244 4.18 -14.16 19.16
N ASP A 245 3.91 -13.46 20.25
CA ASP A 245 3.50 -14.04 21.52
C ASP A 245 1.97 -14.14 21.60
N ARG A 246 1.46 -15.37 21.70
CA ARG A 246 0.02 -15.65 21.88
C ARG A 246 -0.53 -15.22 23.23
N ASP A 247 0.32 -15.11 24.23
CA ASP A 247 -0.09 -14.75 25.60
C ASP A 247 -0.15 -13.23 25.77
N LYS A 248 0.37 -12.46 24.81
CA LYS A 248 0.23 -11.00 24.77
C LYS A 248 -1.13 -10.62 24.17
N PRO A 249 -2.02 -9.96 24.93
CA PRO A 249 -3.33 -9.58 24.41
C PRO A 249 -3.18 -8.64 23.21
N PHE A 250 -3.89 -8.99 22.14
CA PHE A 250 -3.99 -8.22 20.90
C PHE A 250 -2.64 -8.04 20.16
N ALA A 251 -1.69 -8.97 20.33
CA ALA A 251 -0.37 -8.88 19.70
C ALA A 251 -0.43 -8.70 18.18
N GLY A 252 -1.31 -9.45 17.50
CA GLY A 252 -1.48 -9.38 16.05
C GLY A 252 -2.04 -8.03 15.59
N GLU A 253 -3.06 -7.54 16.28
CA GLU A 253 -3.72 -6.27 15.97
C GLU A 253 -2.78 -5.07 16.22
N ILE A 254 -2.05 -5.10 17.33
CA ILE A 254 -1.03 -4.09 17.65
C ILE A 254 0.10 -4.13 16.62
N LYS A 255 0.54 -5.32 16.19
CA LYS A 255 1.53 -5.48 15.12
C LYS A 255 1.08 -4.76 13.84
N GLN A 256 -0.14 -5.04 13.38
CA GLN A 256 -0.71 -4.46 12.15
C GLN A 256 -0.83 -2.93 12.24
N LEU A 257 -1.23 -2.39 13.40
CA LEU A 257 -1.28 -0.94 13.63
C LEU A 257 0.09 -0.28 13.58
N ILE A 258 1.06 -0.85 14.29
CA ILE A 258 2.43 -0.32 14.33
C ILE A 258 3.08 -0.40 12.94
N ASP A 259 2.88 -1.50 12.21
CA ASP A 259 3.39 -1.64 10.83
C ASP A 259 2.77 -0.60 9.89
N LEU A 260 1.47 -0.33 10.02
CA LEU A 260 0.83 0.71 9.24
C LEU A 260 1.44 2.09 9.54
N ILE A 261 1.58 2.44 10.82
CA ILE A 261 2.19 3.72 11.24
C ILE A 261 3.62 3.80 10.71
N TYR A 262 4.42 2.75 10.90
CA TYR A 262 5.82 2.69 10.48
C TYR A 262 5.97 2.96 8.99
N ASN A 263 5.20 2.27 8.16
CA ASN A 263 5.31 2.34 6.70
C ASN A 263 4.74 3.64 6.11
N VAL A 264 3.61 4.13 6.63
CA VAL A 264 3.03 5.40 6.18
C VAL A 264 3.93 6.57 6.56
N ASN A 265 4.59 6.50 7.72
CA ASN A 265 5.47 7.55 8.21
C ASN A 265 6.67 7.80 7.29
N LEU A 266 7.33 6.74 6.79
CA LEU A 266 8.40 6.88 5.82
C LEU A 266 7.90 7.48 4.50
N ALA A 267 6.75 7.02 4.01
CA ALA A 267 6.17 7.56 2.79
C ALA A 267 5.87 9.06 2.94
N ASP A 268 5.27 9.47 4.05
CA ASP A 268 4.92 10.87 4.31
C ASP A 268 6.18 11.75 4.45
N ALA A 269 7.21 11.29 5.15
CA ALA A 269 8.48 12.00 5.29
C ALA A 269 9.19 12.25 3.95
N LEU A 270 9.03 11.33 3.00
CA LEU A 270 9.57 11.44 1.66
C LEU A 270 8.63 12.17 0.69
N SER A 271 7.44 12.57 1.14
CA SER A 271 6.36 13.11 0.29
C SER A 271 5.94 12.14 -0.82
N MET A 272 6.00 10.84 -0.53
CA MET A 272 5.70 9.73 -1.42
C MET A 272 4.46 8.96 -0.96
N TYR A 273 4.04 8.00 -1.77
CA TYR A 273 2.85 7.20 -1.48
C TYR A 273 3.21 5.84 -0.89
N PRO A 274 2.52 5.40 0.18
CA PRO A 274 2.66 4.04 0.66
C PRO A 274 1.93 3.08 -0.29
N LEU A 275 2.65 2.09 -0.78
CA LEU A 275 2.07 0.99 -1.54
C LEU A 275 1.70 -0.14 -0.59
N THR A 276 0.46 -0.11 -0.12
CA THR A 276 -0.07 -1.06 0.87
C THR A 276 -0.43 -2.39 0.19
N PRO A 277 0.11 -3.52 0.68
CA PRO A 277 -0.19 -4.85 0.15
C PRO A 277 -1.62 -5.32 0.40
N GLY A 278 -2.05 -6.31 -0.37
CA GLY A 278 -3.25 -7.10 -0.05
C GLY A 278 -3.18 -7.68 1.37
N GLY A 279 -4.33 -7.77 2.06
CA GLY A 279 -4.42 -8.33 3.41
C GLY A 279 -3.76 -7.51 4.52
N SER A 280 -3.21 -6.33 4.23
CA SER A 280 -2.66 -5.40 5.22
C SER A 280 -3.70 -4.39 5.70
N LEU A 281 -3.53 -3.89 6.93
CA LEU A 281 -4.31 -2.76 7.42
C LEU A 281 -4.06 -1.51 6.55
N GLN A 282 -5.12 -0.75 6.30
CA GLN A 282 -5.14 0.30 5.28
C GLN A 282 -5.01 1.67 5.93
N ARG A 283 -4.40 2.66 5.25
CA ARG A 283 -4.14 4.00 5.80
C ARG A 283 -5.37 4.69 6.39
N VAL A 284 -6.55 4.42 5.85
CA VAL A 284 -7.84 4.91 6.39
C VAL A 284 -8.04 4.58 7.88
N ALA A 285 -7.39 3.52 8.38
CA ALA A 285 -7.43 3.14 9.78
C ALA A 285 -6.72 4.14 10.72
N LEU A 286 -5.86 5.00 10.20
CA LEU A 286 -5.26 6.10 10.97
C LEU A 286 -6.22 7.28 11.19
N GLN A 287 -7.40 7.26 10.54
CA GLN A 287 -8.48 8.24 10.71
C GLN A 287 -8.02 9.71 10.54
N GLU A 288 -7.03 9.97 9.69
CA GLU A 288 -6.42 11.29 9.49
C GLU A 288 -7.44 12.37 9.05
N TRP A 289 -8.54 11.96 8.41
CA TRP A 289 -9.65 12.86 8.05
C TRP A 289 -10.34 13.50 9.26
N ARG A 290 -10.26 12.88 10.45
CA ARG A 290 -10.79 13.43 11.71
C ARG A 290 -9.85 14.47 12.28
N ASP A 291 -8.54 14.27 12.13
CA ASP A 291 -7.52 15.21 12.60
C ASP A 291 -7.64 16.55 11.86
N LEU A 292 -7.92 16.50 10.54
CA LEU A 292 -8.21 17.68 9.72
C LEU A 292 -9.46 18.46 10.19
N ARG A 293 -10.41 17.80 10.87
CA ARG A 293 -11.62 18.43 11.42
C ARG A 293 -11.45 18.89 12.87
N GLY A 294 -10.52 18.29 13.61
CA GLY A 294 -10.34 18.48 15.05
C GLY A 294 -9.64 19.79 15.45
N SER A 295 -8.98 20.47 14.50
CA SER A 295 -8.31 21.76 14.74
C SER A 295 -9.28 22.94 14.93
N SER A 296 -10.59 22.73 14.74
CA SER A 296 -11.62 23.73 14.90
C SER A 296 -12.84 23.16 15.63
N SER A 297 -13.36 23.93 16.58
CA SER A 297 -14.47 23.64 17.53
C SER A 297 -15.60 22.72 17.01
N PRO A 298 -16.25 21.90 17.88
CA PRO A 298 -17.26 20.89 17.51
C PRO A 298 -18.56 21.40 16.86
N SER A 299 -18.71 22.70 16.63
CA SER A 299 -19.93 23.32 16.10
C SER A 299 -19.95 23.53 14.57
N ALA A 300 -18.92 23.09 13.84
CA ALA A 300 -18.79 23.36 12.40
C ALA A 300 -19.22 22.18 11.51
N ALA A 301 -20.47 21.73 11.62
CA ALA A 301 -21.11 21.00 10.54
C ALA A 301 -21.52 22.00 9.45
N GLY A 302 -20.76 22.09 8.36
CA GLY A 302 -21.11 22.93 7.20
C GLY A 302 -20.22 24.15 6.93
N ARG A 303 -19.00 24.23 7.49
CA ARG A 303 -18.07 25.30 7.11
C ARG A 303 -17.44 25.03 5.74
N VAL A 304 -17.54 26.02 4.85
CA VAL A 304 -16.78 26.07 3.59
C VAL A 304 -15.30 26.19 3.95
N ILE A 305 -14.43 25.37 3.36
CA ILE A 305 -12.97 25.48 3.52
C ILE A 305 -12.56 26.79 2.84
N GLU A 306 -12.34 27.83 3.64
CA GLU A 306 -11.98 29.18 3.17
C GLU A 306 -10.46 29.36 3.07
N ASP A 307 -9.68 28.53 3.79
CA ASP A 307 -8.22 28.60 3.82
C ASP A 307 -7.59 27.80 2.65
N PRO A 308 -6.80 28.46 1.77
CA PRO A 308 -6.05 27.81 0.71
C PRO A 308 -5.12 26.68 1.18
N ASP A 309 -4.59 26.76 2.40
CA ASP A 309 -3.68 25.75 2.94
C ASP A 309 -4.46 24.51 3.40
N GLU A 310 -5.61 24.66 4.06
CA GLU A 310 -6.50 23.54 4.41
C GLU A 310 -7.06 22.84 3.17
N LEU A 311 -7.41 23.59 2.13
CA LEU A 311 -7.84 23.04 0.84
C LEU A 311 -6.71 22.24 0.18
N SER A 312 -5.48 22.76 0.24
CA SER A 312 -4.30 22.08 -0.29
C SER A 312 -3.98 20.78 0.46
N GLU A 313 -4.14 20.76 1.78
CA GLU A 313 -3.99 19.53 2.59
C GLU A 313 -5.09 18.51 2.28
N LEU A 314 -6.35 18.94 2.14
CA LEU A 314 -7.45 18.06 1.75
C LEU A 314 -7.23 17.46 0.35
N LEU A 315 -6.81 18.28 -0.62
CA LEU A 315 -6.49 17.80 -1.97
C LEU A 315 -5.32 16.82 -1.93
N ARG A 316 -4.26 17.09 -1.15
CA ARG A 316 -3.16 16.13 -0.94
C ARG A 316 -3.61 14.84 -0.27
N PHE A 317 -4.53 14.90 0.68
CA PHE A 317 -5.12 13.72 1.32
C PHE A 317 -5.90 12.87 0.32
N LEU A 318 -6.80 13.49 -0.46
CA LEU A 318 -7.58 12.81 -1.51
C LEU A 318 -6.67 12.22 -2.60
N GLN A 319 -5.59 12.93 -2.97
CA GLN A 319 -4.56 12.42 -3.89
C GLN A 319 -3.87 11.17 -3.34
N ARG A 320 -3.47 11.17 -2.06
CA ARG A 320 -2.85 10.01 -1.40
C ARG A 320 -3.80 8.82 -1.32
N GLN A 321 -5.09 9.07 -1.10
CA GLN A 321 -6.11 8.02 -1.07
C GLN A 321 -6.39 7.47 -2.47
N ALA A 322 -6.54 8.31 -3.49
CA ALA A 322 -6.75 7.90 -4.87
C ALA A 322 -5.57 7.06 -5.40
N PHE A 323 -4.33 7.45 -5.07
CA PHE A 323 -3.12 6.71 -5.45
C PHE A 323 -3.09 5.29 -4.86
N SER A 324 -3.28 5.16 -3.55
CA SER A 324 -3.31 3.87 -2.85
C SER A 324 -4.38 2.94 -3.44
N THR A 325 -5.50 3.54 -3.82
CA THR A 325 -6.67 2.85 -4.34
C THR A 325 -6.47 2.34 -5.77
N VAL A 326 -5.89 3.16 -6.65
CA VAL A 326 -5.56 2.74 -8.01
C VAL A 326 -4.56 1.60 -7.97
N GLN A 327 -3.54 1.62 -7.09
CA GLN A 327 -2.50 0.60 -7.13
C GLN A 327 -2.87 -0.72 -6.42
N GLY A 328 -3.74 -0.68 -5.40
CA GLY A 328 -4.02 -1.80 -4.47
C GLY A 328 -4.67 -3.07 -5.03
N GLY A 329 -5.04 -3.13 -6.32
CA GLY A 329 -5.71 -4.29 -6.93
C GLY A 329 -5.31 -4.57 -8.39
N LEU A 330 -4.29 -3.88 -8.89
CA LEU A 330 -3.82 -3.96 -10.28
C LEU A 330 -2.81 -5.09 -10.47
N THR A 331 -3.17 -6.31 -10.07
CA THR A 331 -2.25 -7.46 -10.07
C THR A 331 -2.95 -8.69 -10.60
N PRO A 332 -2.63 -9.09 -11.84
CA PRO A 332 -3.08 -10.36 -12.39
C PRO A 332 -2.58 -11.52 -11.50
N ALA A 333 -3.39 -12.57 -11.35
CA ALA A 333 -2.97 -13.80 -10.66
C ALA A 333 -1.75 -14.46 -11.37
N GLU A 334 -1.52 -14.06 -12.61
CA GLU A 334 -0.42 -14.46 -13.46
C GLU A 334 0.94 -13.89 -13.03
N LEU A 335 1.02 -12.93 -12.11
CA LEU A 335 2.31 -12.44 -11.60
C LEU A 335 3.13 -13.52 -10.89
N ASP A 336 2.49 -14.52 -10.30
CA ASP A 336 3.16 -15.55 -9.50
C ASP A 336 4.16 -16.41 -10.31
N VAL A 337 4.03 -16.43 -11.64
CA VAL A 337 4.93 -17.20 -12.53
C VAL A 337 6.04 -16.37 -13.16
N LEU A 338 6.00 -15.05 -13.00
CA LEU A 338 7.03 -14.16 -13.53
C LEU A 338 8.28 -14.18 -12.64
N GLU A 339 9.41 -13.84 -13.23
CA GLU A 339 10.67 -13.55 -12.53
C GLU A 339 11.09 -12.10 -12.74
N LEU A 340 12.11 -11.65 -11.98
CA LEU A 340 12.58 -10.27 -12.05
C LEU A 340 13.02 -9.86 -13.47
N GLY A 341 13.57 -10.80 -14.26
CA GLY A 341 13.92 -10.57 -15.66
C GLY A 341 12.73 -10.23 -16.57
N ASP A 342 11.58 -10.84 -16.32
CA ASP A 342 10.34 -10.53 -17.05
C ASP A 342 9.84 -9.14 -16.69
N ILE A 343 9.94 -8.76 -15.41
CA ILE A 343 9.58 -7.42 -14.93
C ILE A 343 10.47 -6.34 -15.55
N ALA A 344 11.79 -6.58 -15.61
CA ALA A 344 12.72 -5.67 -16.27
C ALA A 344 12.36 -5.49 -17.76
N THR A 345 12.08 -6.60 -18.45
CA THR A 345 11.68 -6.60 -19.86
C THR A 345 10.34 -5.88 -20.09
N LEU A 346 9.36 -6.10 -19.21
CA LEU A 346 8.06 -5.45 -19.27
C LEU A 346 8.18 -3.92 -19.19
N ARG A 347 9.07 -3.41 -18.34
CA ARG A 347 9.34 -1.97 -18.17
C ARG A 347 9.94 -1.31 -19.41
N GLU A 348 10.51 -2.10 -20.32
CA GLU A 348 11.04 -1.61 -21.60
C GLU A 348 9.98 -1.54 -22.70
N THR A 349 8.79 -2.09 -22.47
CA THR A 349 7.72 -2.10 -23.47
C THR A 349 7.07 -0.73 -23.65
N GLY A 350 6.57 -0.48 -24.86
CA GLY A 350 5.74 0.70 -25.13
C GLY A 350 4.45 0.73 -24.29
N ALA A 351 3.90 -0.43 -23.93
CA ALA A 351 2.70 -0.54 -23.11
C ALA A 351 2.93 -0.01 -21.68
N TRP A 352 4.03 -0.42 -21.04
CA TRP A 352 4.41 0.08 -19.72
C TRP A 352 4.68 1.58 -19.73
N ASN A 353 5.47 2.05 -20.71
CA ASN A 353 5.79 3.48 -20.85
C ASN A 353 4.53 4.34 -21.05
N ALA A 354 3.57 3.87 -21.85
CA ALA A 354 2.30 4.56 -22.06
C ALA A 354 1.47 4.63 -20.78
N TYR A 355 1.37 3.52 -20.02
CA TYR A 355 0.66 3.48 -18.74
C TYR A 355 1.27 4.44 -17.72
N ILE A 356 2.57 4.33 -17.49
CA ILE A 356 3.26 5.16 -16.50
C ILE A 356 3.20 6.64 -16.87
N THR A 357 3.30 6.98 -18.15
CA THR A 357 3.18 8.38 -18.59
C THR A 357 1.77 8.91 -18.33
N ALA A 358 0.73 8.15 -18.67
CA ALA A 358 -0.65 8.54 -18.39
C ALA A 358 -0.89 8.71 -16.87
N PHE A 359 -0.35 7.78 -16.08
CA PHE A 359 -0.45 7.82 -14.62
C PHE A 359 0.28 9.04 -14.03
N ASP A 360 1.50 9.34 -14.48
CA ASP A 360 2.25 10.52 -14.04
C ASP A 360 1.53 11.84 -14.37
N HIS A 361 0.90 11.92 -15.54
CA HIS A 361 0.08 13.08 -15.90
C HIS A 361 -1.13 13.23 -14.98
N LEU A 362 -1.78 12.12 -14.59
CA LEU A 362 -2.86 12.15 -13.61
C LEU A 362 -2.37 12.63 -12.23
N LEU A 363 -1.18 12.19 -11.79
CA LEU A 363 -0.60 12.61 -10.51
C LEU A 363 -0.11 14.06 -10.49
N ALA A 364 0.37 14.56 -11.64
CA ALA A 364 0.82 15.93 -11.76
C ALA A 364 -0.34 16.94 -11.71
N ASP A 365 -1.55 16.53 -12.11
CA ASP A 365 -2.74 17.37 -12.12
C ASP A 365 -4.01 16.59 -11.72
N PRO A 366 -4.19 16.32 -10.42
CA PRO A 366 -5.28 15.46 -9.95
C PRO A 366 -6.67 16.07 -10.12
N ALA A 367 -6.78 17.38 -10.38
CA ALA A 367 -8.05 18.02 -10.70
C ALA A 367 -8.66 17.48 -12.00
N THR A 368 -7.83 16.96 -12.91
CA THR A 368 -8.24 16.34 -14.18
C THR A 368 -8.58 14.85 -14.06
N PHE A 369 -8.81 14.34 -12.84
CA PHE A 369 -9.06 12.91 -12.60
C PHE A 369 -10.20 12.37 -13.46
N GLY A 370 -11.34 13.06 -13.50
CA GLY A 370 -12.50 12.63 -14.30
C GLY A 370 -12.17 12.46 -15.79
N ASP A 371 -11.31 13.32 -16.34
CA ASP A 371 -10.95 13.34 -17.75
C ASP A 371 -9.86 12.31 -18.09
N ARG A 372 -8.96 12.04 -17.15
CA ARG A 372 -7.74 11.25 -17.40
C ARG A 372 -7.81 9.81 -16.92
N VAL A 373 -8.71 9.49 -15.98
CA VAL A 373 -8.77 8.15 -15.38
C VAL A 373 -9.09 7.07 -16.43
N GLY A 374 -9.94 7.34 -17.41
CA GLY A 374 -10.26 6.41 -18.49
C GLY A 374 -9.02 6.05 -19.32
N LEU A 375 -8.23 7.04 -19.71
CA LEU A 375 -6.97 6.82 -20.44
C LEU A 375 -5.99 5.98 -19.62
N VAL A 376 -5.85 6.24 -18.31
CA VAL A 376 -4.98 5.45 -17.43
C VAL A 376 -5.41 3.98 -17.43
N PHE A 377 -6.72 3.72 -17.31
CA PHE A 377 -7.26 2.36 -17.39
C PHE A 377 -7.00 1.69 -18.74
N ASP A 378 -7.24 2.37 -19.86
CA ASP A 378 -6.99 1.81 -21.20
C ASP A 378 -5.53 1.39 -21.39
N ARG A 379 -4.59 2.24 -20.94
CA ARG A 379 -3.16 1.92 -20.99
C ARG A 379 -2.80 0.79 -20.05
N TYR A 380 -3.43 0.73 -18.89
CA TYR A 380 -3.23 -0.35 -17.94
C TYR A 380 -3.76 -1.70 -18.47
N ILE A 381 -4.88 -1.73 -19.19
CA ILE A 381 -5.37 -2.93 -19.87
C ILE A 381 -4.35 -3.43 -20.90
N ALA A 382 -3.76 -2.52 -21.68
CA ALA A 382 -2.70 -2.87 -22.63
C ALA A 382 -1.44 -3.43 -21.94
N LEU A 383 -1.06 -2.85 -20.80
CA LEU A 383 0.04 -3.36 -19.96
C LEU A 383 -0.26 -4.78 -19.45
N ASN A 384 -1.47 -5.02 -18.95
CA ASN A 384 -1.85 -6.35 -18.46
C ASN A 384 -1.87 -7.41 -19.56
N ARG A 385 -2.26 -7.07 -20.79
CA ARG A 385 -2.12 -8.00 -21.92
C ARG A 385 -0.66 -8.43 -22.09
N LYS A 386 0.31 -7.52 -21.94
CA LYS A 386 1.73 -7.86 -21.97
C LYS A 386 2.18 -8.72 -20.80
N ILE A 387 1.69 -8.46 -19.59
CA ILE A 387 1.95 -9.31 -18.42
C ILE A 387 1.48 -10.74 -18.67
N VAL A 388 0.26 -10.88 -19.18
CA VAL A 388 -0.35 -12.17 -19.48
C VAL A 388 0.38 -12.89 -20.63
N GLU A 389 0.79 -12.18 -21.68
CA GLU A 389 1.63 -12.74 -22.76
C GLU A 389 2.96 -13.30 -22.22
N LEU A 390 3.66 -12.56 -21.35
CA LEU A 390 4.91 -13.01 -20.71
C LEU A 390 4.68 -14.24 -19.83
N ALA A 391 3.62 -14.21 -19.02
CA ALA A 391 3.26 -15.34 -18.16
C ALA A 391 2.89 -16.60 -18.96
N ALA A 392 2.16 -16.45 -20.06
CA ALA A 392 1.81 -17.54 -20.96
C ALA A 392 3.05 -18.15 -21.64
N ALA A 393 3.98 -17.31 -22.09
CA ALA A 393 5.25 -17.75 -22.68
C ALA A 393 6.06 -18.62 -21.70
N ARG A 394 6.07 -18.27 -20.41
CA ARG A 394 6.73 -19.08 -19.37
C ARG A 394 6.03 -20.40 -19.05
N ARG A 395 4.69 -20.42 -19.11
CA ARG A 395 3.90 -21.64 -18.84
C ARG A 395 3.84 -22.61 -20.03
N GLY A 396 4.26 -22.20 -21.23
CA GLY A 396 4.21 -23.04 -22.43
C GLY A 396 2.79 -23.40 -22.89
N GLY A 397 1.79 -22.56 -22.59
CA GLY A 397 0.37 -22.88 -22.80
C GLY A 397 -0.53 -21.68 -23.08
N HIS A 398 -1.81 -21.95 -23.37
CA HIS A 398 -2.82 -20.94 -23.70
C HIS A 398 -3.12 -20.02 -22.50
N SER A 399 -3.09 -18.72 -22.74
CA SER A 399 -3.52 -17.69 -21.80
C SER A 399 -5.00 -17.87 -21.44
N ALA A 400 -5.34 -17.75 -20.15
CA ALA A 400 -6.72 -17.49 -19.75
C ALA A 400 -7.19 -16.19 -20.42
N PHE A 401 -8.41 -16.18 -20.97
CA PHE A 401 -8.96 -14.99 -21.61
C PHE A 401 -9.35 -13.98 -20.52
N TRP A 402 -8.64 -12.85 -20.46
CA TRP A 402 -8.87 -11.77 -19.49
C TRP A 402 -9.64 -10.62 -20.15
N SER A 403 -10.86 -10.35 -19.69
CA SER A 403 -11.74 -9.27 -20.18
C SER A 403 -12.11 -8.35 -19.04
N PRO A 404 -11.28 -7.35 -18.71
CA PRO A 404 -11.55 -6.45 -17.60
C PRO A 404 -12.76 -5.55 -17.87
N VAL A 405 -13.55 -5.27 -16.83
CA VAL A 405 -14.61 -4.26 -16.77
C VAL A 405 -14.37 -3.36 -15.57
N VAL A 406 -14.57 -2.05 -15.72
CA VAL A 406 -14.55 -1.11 -14.58
C VAL A 406 -15.97 -0.99 -14.04
N GLU A 407 -16.19 -0.95 -12.75
CA GLU A 407 -17.51 -0.87 -12.14
C GLU A 407 -17.51 0.19 -11.05
N VAL A 408 -18.34 1.22 -11.21
CA VAL A 408 -18.56 2.28 -10.24
C VAL A 408 -19.72 1.84 -9.33
N VAL A 409 -19.47 1.60 -8.05
CA VAL A 409 -20.50 1.26 -7.05
C VAL A 409 -20.69 2.43 -6.10
N VAL A 410 -21.87 3.01 -6.04
CA VAL A 410 -22.24 4.09 -5.14
C VAL A 410 -23.20 3.56 -4.08
N ASN A 411 -22.79 3.55 -2.82
CA ASN A 411 -23.64 3.19 -1.68
C ASN A 411 -24.23 4.46 -1.09
N VAL A 412 -25.54 4.53 -0.90
CA VAL A 412 -26.21 5.66 -0.19
C VAL A 412 -27.34 5.12 0.65
N GLY A 413 -27.30 5.33 1.97
CA GLY A 413 -28.43 5.02 2.88
C GLY A 413 -28.97 3.59 2.76
N GLY A 414 -28.11 2.59 2.53
CA GLY A 414 -28.51 1.19 2.36
C GLY A 414 -28.90 0.77 0.94
N SER A 415 -28.86 1.69 -0.04
CA SER A 415 -29.06 1.42 -1.46
C SER A 415 -27.72 1.37 -2.19
N VAL A 416 -27.57 0.43 -3.13
CA VAL A 416 -26.38 0.25 -3.95
C VAL A 416 -26.72 0.62 -5.39
N VAL A 417 -25.93 1.52 -5.98
CA VAL A 417 -26.01 1.92 -7.38
C VAL A 417 -24.74 1.44 -8.06
N THR A 418 -24.86 0.49 -8.97
CA THR A 418 -23.73 -0.02 -9.74
C THR A 418 -23.77 0.49 -11.17
N ALA A 419 -22.63 0.93 -11.72
CA ALA A 419 -22.45 1.37 -13.09
C ALA A 419 -21.21 0.66 -13.68
N VAL A 420 -21.39 -0.28 -14.60
CA VAL A 420 -20.31 -1.10 -15.17
C VAL A 420 -19.88 -0.55 -16.52
N THR A 421 -18.59 -0.58 -16.84
CA THR A 421 -17.99 -0.30 -18.15
C THR A 421 -17.59 -1.62 -18.79
N GLY A 422 -18.25 -1.96 -19.89
CA GLY A 422 -17.94 -3.10 -20.75
C GLY A 422 -18.73 -2.95 -22.05
N ASP A 423 -18.05 -3.06 -23.19
CA ASP A 423 -18.61 -2.80 -24.53
C ASP A 423 -19.30 -1.43 -24.68
N GLU A 424 -18.70 -0.35 -24.17
CA GLU A 424 -19.21 1.05 -24.30
C GLU A 424 -20.59 1.32 -23.66
N THR A 425 -21.09 0.44 -22.79
CA THR A 425 -22.41 0.60 -22.14
C THR A 425 -22.29 0.85 -20.64
N TRP A 426 -23.16 1.71 -20.10
CA TRP A 426 -23.35 1.96 -18.67
C TRP A 426 -24.72 1.42 -18.25
N SER A 427 -24.78 0.55 -17.25
CA SER A 427 -26.05 0.02 -16.73
C SER A 427 -26.24 0.34 -15.25
N LEU A 428 -27.37 0.95 -14.87
CA LEU A 428 -27.75 1.17 -13.47
C LEU A 428 -28.47 -0.07 -12.90
N THR A 429 -28.06 -0.55 -11.72
CA THR A 429 -28.76 -1.63 -10.99
C THR A 429 -28.97 -1.23 -9.52
N GLY A 430 -30.21 -1.04 -9.08
CA GLY A 430 -30.58 -0.78 -7.67
C GLY A 430 -31.90 0.00 -7.49
N ALA A 431 -32.63 -0.22 -6.38
CA ALA A 431 -33.83 0.54 -6.00
C ALA A 431 -33.63 1.26 -4.65
N LEU A 432 -34.06 2.53 -4.57
CA LEU A 432 -34.18 3.27 -3.31
C LEU A 432 -35.45 2.84 -2.58
N GLY A 433 -35.31 2.23 -1.40
CA GLY A 433 -36.41 2.09 -0.45
C GLY A 433 -36.71 3.44 0.20
N ALA A 434 -37.96 3.91 0.13
CA ALA A 434 -38.39 5.26 0.49
C ALA A 434 -38.33 5.65 2.00
N THR A 435 -37.50 5.01 2.83
CA THR A 435 -37.65 5.03 4.31
C THR A 435 -36.43 5.47 5.13
N ALA A 436 -35.42 6.16 4.59
CA ALA A 436 -34.30 6.66 5.41
C ALA A 436 -34.03 8.15 5.17
N LEU A 437 -34.85 9.03 5.76
CA LEU A 437 -34.86 10.47 5.47
C LEU A 437 -33.87 11.33 6.27
N ASP A 438 -33.13 10.81 7.27
CA ASP A 438 -32.43 11.71 8.21
C ASP A 438 -30.90 11.60 8.30
N THR A 439 -30.20 10.82 7.47
CA THR A 439 -28.74 11.01 7.27
C THR A 439 -28.23 10.30 6.02
N TYR A 440 -28.02 11.02 4.92
CA TYR A 440 -27.44 10.45 3.69
C TYR A 440 -25.91 10.49 3.75
N GLY A 441 -25.32 9.51 4.42
CA GLY A 441 -23.93 9.13 4.20
C GLY A 441 -23.84 8.21 2.98
N GLY A 442 -22.95 8.53 2.04
CA GLY A 442 -22.73 7.69 0.86
C GLY A 442 -21.26 7.48 0.55
N SER A 443 -20.97 6.46 -0.25
CA SER A 443 -19.63 6.16 -0.71
C SER A 443 -19.58 5.68 -2.15
N VAL A 444 -18.63 6.19 -2.92
CA VAL A 444 -18.34 5.79 -4.31
C VAL A 444 -17.14 4.84 -4.31
N ARG A 445 -17.29 3.71 -4.97
CA ARG A 445 -16.30 2.65 -5.19
C ARG A 445 -16.07 2.54 -6.70
N LEU A 446 -14.84 2.33 -7.16
CA LEU A 446 -14.52 1.87 -8.52
C LEU A 446 -13.89 0.50 -8.36
N VAL A 447 -14.24 -0.39 -9.27
CA VAL A 447 -14.01 -1.81 -9.13
C VAL A 447 -13.55 -2.35 -10.48
N LEU A 448 -12.35 -2.91 -10.58
CA LEU A 448 -11.94 -3.61 -11.80
C LEU A 448 -12.30 -5.09 -11.65
N ARG A 449 -13.09 -5.66 -12.56
CA ARG A 449 -13.47 -7.10 -12.57
C ARG A 449 -13.06 -7.77 -13.88
N ASN A 450 -12.91 -9.09 -13.89
CA ASN A 450 -12.79 -9.89 -15.12
C ASN A 450 -14.16 -10.47 -15.52
N ARG A 451 -14.63 -10.25 -16.75
CA ARG A 451 -15.99 -10.56 -17.21
C ARG A 451 -16.25 -12.04 -17.54
N ILE A 452 -15.22 -12.82 -17.87
CA ILE A 452 -15.38 -14.17 -18.46
C ILE A 452 -15.31 -15.31 -17.44
N ALA A 453 -14.81 -15.07 -16.23
CA ALA A 453 -14.93 -16.02 -15.13
C ALA A 453 -16.30 -15.86 -14.45
N GLY A 454 -17.32 -16.57 -14.94
CA GLY A 454 -18.67 -16.55 -14.40
C GLY A 454 -18.68 -16.75 -12.88
N ARG A 455 -19.22 -15.77 -12.14
CA ARG A 455 -19.60 -15.77 -10.71
C ARG A 455 -18.60 -16.30 -9.66
N ARG A 456 -17.44 -16.85 -10.01
CA ARG A 456 -16.55 -17.59 -9.10
C ARG A 456 -15.13 -17.03 -8.95
N GLU A 457 -14.76 -16.00 -9.69
CA GLU A 457 -13.61 -15.18 -9.32
C GLU A 457 -14.08 -13.76 -9.02
N GLN A 458 -14.73 -13.60 -7.87
CA GLN A 458 -14.73 -12.31 -7.20
C GLN A 458 -13.30 -12.06 -6.74
N LYS A 459 -12.58 -11.21 -7.47
CA LYS A 459 -11.53 -10.43 -6.83
C LYS A 459 -11.77 -8.96 -7.10
N PHE A 460 -12.08 -8.29 -5.99
CA PHE A 460 -12.07 -6.86 -5.76
C PHE A 460 -13.41 -6.15 -6.00
N ALA A 461 -13.82 -5.41 -4.98
CA ALA A 461 -14.76 -4.30 -4.97
C ALA A 461 -14.23 -3.33 -3.93
N ARG A 462 -13.92 -2.06 -4.26
CA ARG A 462 -13.35 -1.15 -3.25
C ARG A 462 -13.68 0.32 -3.41
N GLU A 463 -13.99 0.91 -2.25
CA GLU A 463 -14.39 2.29 -2.05
C GLU A 463 -13.26 3.28 -2.33
N ILE A 464 -13.49 4.18 -3.26
CA ILE A 464 -12.49 5.12 -3.80
C ILE A 464 -12.71 6.53 -3.27
N ALA A 465 -13.94 6.85 -2.88
CA ALA A 465 -14.26 8.08 -2.19
C ALA A 465 -15.48 7.87 -1.30
N THR A 466 -15.40 8.27 -0.04
CA THR A 466 -16.62 8.50 0.75
C THR A 466 -17.11 9.90 0.41
N VAL A 467 -17.93 10.02 -0.64
CA VAL A 467 -18.58 11.29 -0.95
C VAL A 467 -19.79 11.42 -0.05
N ARG A 468 -19.68 12.25 0.99
CA ARG A 468 -20.86 12.67 1.75
C ARG A 468 -21.71 13.57 0.87
N LEU A 469 -22.75 12.98 0.26
CA LEU A 469 -23.82 13.73 -0.38
C LEU A 469 -24.82 14.13 0.70
N GLU A 470 -24.48 15.20 1.43
CA GLU A 470 -25.22 15.63 2.62
C GLU A 470 -26.63 16.16 2.31
N THR A 471 -26.98 16.32 1.02
CA THR A 471 -28.29 16.87 0.60
C THR A 471 -28.88 16.09 -0.58
N LEU A 472 -30.22 16.02 -0.61
CA LEU A 472 -30.99 15.48 -1.73
C LEU A 472 -30.65 16.17 -3.07
N ALA A 473 -30.32 17.46 -3.02
CA ALA A 473 -29.91 18.25 -4.20
C ALA A 473 -28.52 17.87 -4.73
N ALA A 474 -27.60 17.42 -3.87
CA ALA A 474 -26.32 16.88 -4.30
C ALA A 474 -26.49 15.49 -4.94
N TRP A 475 -27.41 14.68 -4.40
CA TRP A 475 -27.77 13.38 -4.97
C TRP A 475 -28.42 13.49 -6.34
N GLN A 476 -29.43 14.34 -6.50
CA GLN A 476 -30.09 14.57 -7.81
C GLN A 476 -29.11 15.08 -8.86
N ARG A 477 -28.13 15.91 -8.47
CA ARG A 477 -27.06 16.35 -9.38
C ARG A 477 -26.16 15.20 -9.82
N PHE A 478 -25.85 14.25 -8.94
CA PHE A 478 -25.09 13.06 -9.30
C PHE A 478 -25.88 12.14 -10.24
N GLN A 479 -27.16 11.88 -9.96
CA GLN A 479 -28.02 11.07 -10.86
C GLN A 479 -28.10 11.69 -12.27
N ASN A 480 -28.37 13.00 -12.35
CA ASN A 480 -28.39 13.72 -13.62
C ASN A 480 -27.04 13.66 -14.37
N LEU A 481 -25.91 13.55 -13.67
CA LEU A 481 -24.59 13.37 -14.26
C LEU A 481 -24.42 11.96 -14.85
N VAL A 482 -24.88 10.93 -14.13
CA VAL A 482 -24.80 9.53 -14.57
C VAL A 482 -25.73 9.27 -15.77
N GLU A 483 -26.94 9.82 -15.76
CA GLU A 483 -27.91 9.71 -16.88
C GLU A 483 -27.40 10.34 -18.18
N ARG A 484 -26.50 11.32 -18.06
CA ARG A 484 -25.89 12.01 -19.22
C ARG A 484 -24.65 11.29 -19.76
N LEU A 485 -24.23 10.18 -19.16
CA LEU A 485 -23.10 9.41 -19.66
C LEU A 485 -23.46 8.71 -20.98
N PRO A 486 -22.58 8.74 -22.01
CA PRO A 486 -22.82 8.06 -23.28
C PRO A 486 -23.04 6.56 -23.06
N GLY A 487 -24.11 5.99 -23.63
CA GLY A 487 -24.40 4.55 -23.52
C GLY A 487 -25.15 4.14 -22.25
N TYR A 488 -25.74 5.09 -21.51
CA TYR A 488 -26.59 4.83 -20.34
C TYR A 488 -27.84 3.99 -20.69
N ARG A 489 -28.09 2.93 -19.91
CA ARG A 489 -29.33 2.16 -19.89
C ARG A 489 -29.75 1.88 -18.45
N GLU A 490 -31.00 2.20 -18.13
CA GLU A 490 -31.61 1.82 -16.86
C GLU A 490 -32.11 0.37 -16.96
N VAL A 491 -31.70 -0.49 -16.01
CA VAL A 491 -32.13 -1.90 -15.96
C VAL A 491 -32.93 -2.10 -14.67
N ALA A 492 -34.17 -2.56 -14.81
CA ALA A 492 -35.04 -2.81 -13.66
C ALA A 492 -34.41 -3.84 -12.70
N PRO A 493 -34.50 -3.63 -11.37
CA PRO A 493 -33.93 -4.54 -10.39
C PRO A 493 -34.58 -5.91 -10.48
N ASN A 494 -33.76 -6.96 -10.50
CA ASN A 494 -34.24 -8.33 -10.43
C ASN A 494 -34.65 -8.64 -8.97
N PRO A 495 -35.91 -8.98 -8.67
CA PRO A 495 -36.44 -9.03 -7.30
C PRO A 495 -35.84 -10.11 -6.37
N GLY A 496 -34.83 -10.87 -6.83
CA GLY A 496 -34.09 -11.85 -6.05
C GLY A 496 -32.73 -11.39 -5.50
N ALA A 497 -32.28 -10.16 -5.79
CA ALA A 497 -31.01 -9.65 -5.28
C ALA A 497 -31.20 -8.96 -3.91
N SER A 498 -31.20 -9.74 -2.83
CA SER A 498 -31.09 -9.18 -1.47
C SER A 498 -29.68 -8.63 -1.23
N ASN A 499 -29.58 -7.60 -0.38
CA ASN A 499 -28.38 -6.89 0.09
C ASN A 499 -27.32 -7.75 0.83
N SER A 500 -27.27 -9.06 0.56
CA SER A 500 -26.29 -10.01 1.10
C SER A 500 -25.25 -10.36 0.03
N THR A 501 -24.31 -9.44 -0.22
CA THR A 501 -22.95 -9.82 -0.65
C THR A 501 -22.06 -9.87 0.58
N THR A 502 -22.44 -10.74 1.52
CA THR A 502 -21.56 -11.27 2.56
C THR A 502 -21.10 -12.63 2.07
N MET A 503 -19.83 -12.94 2.30
CA MET A 503 -19.22 -14.23 2.07
C MET A 503 -20.19 -15.36 2.43
N ARG A 504 -20.50 -16.23 1.47
CA ARG A 504 -20.92 -17.60 1.76
C ARG A 504 -19.69 -18.45 1.53
N ASP A 505 -19.04 -18.80 2.64
CA ASP A 505 -18.17 -19.96 2.71
C ASP A 505 -19.04 -21.19 2.45
N ASP A 506 -18.92 -21.78 1.26
CA ASP A 506 -19.36 -23.15 1.06
C ASP A 506 -18.21 -24.05 1.55
N LEU A 507 -18.22 -24.32 2.86
CA LEU A 507 -17.74 -25.59 3.38
C LEU A 507 -18.61 -26.68 2.76
N GLU A 508 -18.06 -27.55 1.92
CA GLU A 508 -18.44 -28.96 1.86
C GLU A 508 -17.47 -29.82 1.01
N TYR A 509 -16.88 -30.79 1.72
CA TYR A 509 -16.10 -32.00 1.36
C TYR A 509 -14.72 -31.89 0.70
#